data_AF-A0A9E1PHU3-F1
#
_entry.id   AF-A0A9E1PHU3-F1
#
_cell.length_a   1.000
_cell.length_b   1.000
_cell.length_c   1.000
_cell.angle_alpha   90.00
_cell.angle_beta   90.00
_cell.angle_gamma   90.00
#
_symmetry.space_group_name_H-M   'P 1'
#
loop_
_entity.id
_entity.type
_entity.pdbx_description
1 polymer ?
#
loop_
_entity_poly.entity_id
_entity_poly.type
_entity_poly.pdbx_seq_one_letter_code
_entity_poly.pdbx_strand_id
1 'polypeptide(L)'
;MNTEFLGKTLSGPFTIPSGIVTTTTPIIQYMFDHMPQIGVITTKSVGPEPRAGNREPVYSQYAPGCFVNAVGLTNPGARIAADAMAQLRIPEDRFLLVSIFGGSVAEFVEVAKIMAPVANGLELNLSCPHAKGYGMAMGQDPEMVKEVTAAVKAVVDIPVIPKLTPNTDNIADIALAAVAGGADGLCAINTVGPGYTSSHGEPVLSNGAGGMSGKGVLPIALKCVREIAAVTDVPIIGCGGVSSAADTREFINAGSTIVGVGSALTGMTTDDIGSYFNQLESDLSFGSDKAEAHIRYDIDMDFEPVVLVENKRVCEDICVLTFDRKINIQAGEFVFLWVPGVGEKPFSALSDDPFQLAVIDVGTFTHHLMDLAVGTEVYVRGPHGIAASPPEDAKIMAVAGGTGLAAVYQLARDFGNAEVFTGARTAERLYYLEECQKIAQVHVATDDGSQGFKGFVTELLRARLQEMSQAELDKLVFYNCGPSPMVHAAAAVQREFCRDDQIFSAIDYLTKCGVGICGACAAPDGQRICVDGPFLQGSPSRPEAS
;
A
#
# COMPACT_ATOMS: atom_id res chain seq x y z
N MET A 1 -12.48 12.43 21.50
CA MET A 1 -13.89 12.91 21.50
C MET A 1 -14.79 11.69 21.42
N ASN A 2 -15.71 11.45 22.36
CA ASN A 2 -16.54 10.25 22.31
C ASN A 2 -17.68 10.38 21.29
N THR A 3 -17.90 9.36 20.47
CA THR A 3 -18.90 9.35 19.40
C THR A 3 -19.80 8.13 19.51
N GLU A 4 -21.11 8.32 19.63
CA GLU A 4 -22.08 7.21 19.63
C GLU A 4 -22.34 6.74 18.20
N PHE A 5 -22.14 5.45 17.94
CA PHE A 5 -22.36 4.86 16.64
C PHE A 5 -22.83 3.41 16.77
N LEU A 6 -24.06 3.16 16.31
CA LEU A 6 -24.65 1.81 16.20
C LEU A 6 -24.52 0.96 17.48
N GLY A 7 -24.81 1.57 18.63
CA GLY A 7 -24.79 0.90 19.94
C GLY A 7 -23.41 0.82 20.61
N LYS A 8 -22.41 1.51 20.08
CA LYS A 8 -21.08 1.65 20.69
C LYS A 8 -20.69 3.12 20.92
N THR A 9 -20.03 3.38 22.04
CA THR A 9 -19.29 4.62 22.28
C THR A 9 -17.87 4.47 21.72
N LEU A 10 -17.57 5.18 20.64
CA LEU A 10 -16.27 5.17 19.98
C LEU A 10 -15.36 6.27 20.51
N SER A 11 -14.07 6.01 20.50
CA SER A 11 -12.99 6.93 20.91
C SER A 11 -12.83 8.17 20.03
N GLY A 12 -13.26 8.10 18.77
CA GLY A 12 -13.15 9.19 17.81
C GLY A 12 -14.13 9.06 16.64
N PRO A 13 -14.45 10.19 15.97
CA PRO A 13 -15.48 10.25 14.94
C PRO A 13 -14.97 9.88 13.54
N PHE A 14 -13.75 9.33 13.43
CA PHE A 14 -13.13 9.12 12.13
C PHE A 14 -13.20 7.68 11.65
N THR A 15 -13.19 7.53 10.32
CA THR A 15 -12.90 6.28 9.65
C THR A 15 -11.88 6.46 8.53
N ILE A 16 -11.19 5.37 8.18
CA ILE A 16 -10.54 5.25 6.88
C ILE A 16 -11.52 4.53 5.96
N PRO A 17 -11.96 5.15 4.84
CA PRO A 17 -12.91 4.53 3.92
C PRO A 17 -12.39 3.22 3.35
N SER A 18 -13.30 2.30 3.04
CA SER A 18 -12.93 1.00 2.46
C SER A 18 -11.97 1.11 1.28
N GLY A 19 -10.94 0.28 1.36
CA GLY A 19 -10.14 -0.13 0.21
C GLY A 19 -8.84 0.62 -0.01
N ILE A 20 -8.49 1.46 0.96
CA ILE A 20 -7.24 2.19 1.07
C ILE A 20 -6.67 2.01 2.47
N VAL A 21 -5.35 1.93 2.61
CA VAL A 21 -4.57 1.78 3.86
C VAL A 21 -4.95 0.56 4.72
N THR A 22 -6.18 0.47 5.23
CA THR A 22 -6.76 -0.62 6.05
C THR A 22 -7.09 -1.87 5.22
N THR A 23 -6.13 -2.31 4.39
CA THR A 23 -6.34 -3.39 3.40
C THR A 23 -5.86 -4.75 3.87
N THR A 24 -5.05 -4.82 4.92
CA THR A 24 -4.49 -6.05 5.49
C THR A 24 -4.54 -6.01 7.01
N THR A 25 -4.64 -7.17 7.65
CA THR A 25 -4.77 -7.27 9.12
C THR A 25 -3.59 -6.67 9.91
N PRO A 26 -2.31 -6.71 9.46
CA PRO A 26 -1.24 -6.00 10.14
C PRO A 26 -1.47 -4.49 10.28
N ILE A 27 -1.82 -3.82 9.17
CA ILE A 27 -2.11 -2.37 9.18
C ILE A 27 -3.30 -2.07 10.08
N ILE A 28 -4.36 -2.89 10.00
CA ILE A 28 -5.56 -2.75 10.84
C ILE A 28 -5.21 -2.88 12.33
N GLN A 29 -4.43 -3.89 12.71
CA GLN A 29 -4.01 -4.08 14.10
C GLN A 29 -3.16 -2.91 14.59
N TYR A 30 -2.19 -2.45 13.80
CA TYR A 30 -1.37 -1.30 14.15
C TYR A 30 -2.22 -0.06 14.42
N MET A 31 -3.22 0.20 13.57
CA MET A 31 -4.12 1.35 13.74
C MET A 31 -5.01 1.23 14.98
N PHE A 32 -5.52 0.03 15.28
CA PHE A 32 -6.25 -0.19 16.54
C PHE A 32 -5.39 0.11 17.76
N ASP A 33 -4.14 -0.34 17.72
CA ASP A 33 -3.19 -0.22 18.84
C ASP A 33 -2.71 1.23 19.05
N HIS A 34 -2.57 2.02 17.98
CA HIS A 34 -1.87 3.32 18.05
C HIS A 34 -2.68 4.56 17.65
N MET A 35 -3.85 4.42 17.03
CA MET A 35 -4.60 5.56 16.45
C MET A 35 -6.03 5.65 16.98
N PRO A 36 -6.23 6.06 18.25
CA PRO A 36 -7.55 6.07 18.88
C PRO A 36 -8.55 7.03 18.23
N GLN A 37 -8.11 8.02 17.47
CA GLN A 37 -9.00 8.94 16.77
C GLN A 37 -9.82 8.24 15.68
N ILE A 38 -9.34 7.12 15.15
CA ILE A 38 -10.04 6.31 14.15
C ILE A 38 -10.96 5.33 14.89
N GLY A 39 -12.17 5.78 15.23
CA GLY A 39 -13.16 4.96 15.94
C GLY A 39 -13.74 3.83 15.08
N VAL A 40 -13.80 3.99 13.76
CA VAL A 40 -14.28 2.98 12.82
C VAL A 40 -13.16 2.60 11.85
N ILE A 41 -12.76 1.34 11.80
CA ILE A 41 -11.86 0.83 10.76
C ILE A 41 -12.68 0.12 9.70
N THR A 42 -12.72 0.67 8.48
CA THR A 42 -13.39 0.01 7.35
C THR A 42 -12.37 -0.79 6.53
N THR A 43 -12.61 -2.09 6.35
CA THR A 43 -11.67 -2.97 5.63
C THR A 43 -11.71 -2.76 4.11
N LYS A 44 -10.73 -3.31 3.39
CA LYS A 44 -10.90 -3.58 1.94
C LYS A 44 -12.13 -4.46 1.70
N SER A 45 -12.89 -4.15 0.64
CA SER A 45 -14.02 -4.99 0.24
C SER A 45 -13.56 -6.42 -0.12
N VAL A 46 -14.17 -7.41 0.52
CA VAL A 46 -13.91 -8.84 0.27
C VAL A 46 -15.09 -9.50 -0.45
N GLY A 47 -14.79 -10.42 -1.37
CA GLY A 47 -15.78 -11.17 -2.12
C GLY A 47 -15.72 -12.66 -1.81
N PRO A 48 -16.52 -13.50 -2.48
CA PRO A 48 -16.54 -14.94 -2.21
C PRO A 48 -15.17 -15.57 -2.49
N GLU A 49 -14.60 -15.24 -3.66
CA GLU A 49 -13.35 -15.83 -4.16
C GLU A 49 -12.20 -14.81 -4.21
N PRO A 50 -10.93 -15.29 -4.14
CA PRO A 50 -9.76 -14.45 -4.30
C PRO A 50 -9.75 -13.68 -5.62
N ARG A 51 -9.28 -12.42 -5.59
CA ARG A 51 -9.07 -11.59 -6.78
C ARG A 51 -7.70 -10.93 -6.71
N ALA A 52 -6.91 -11.09 -7.77
CA ALA A 52 -5.64 -10.37 -7.92
C ALA A 52 -5.84 -8.85 -8.16
N GLY A 53 -7.00 -8.48 -8.69
CA GLY A 53 -7.32 -7.13 -9.17
C GLY A 53 -6.56 -6.74 -10.43
N ASN A 54 -6.53 -5.45 -10.73
CA ASN A 54 -5.89 -4.94 -11.94
C ASN A 54 -4.37 -4.91 -11.78
N ARG A 55 -3.68 -4.94 -12.93
CA ARG A 55 -2.23 -4.70 -13.02
C ARG A 55 -1.91 -3.22 -12.87
N GLU A 56 -0.68 -2.91 -12.49
CA GLU A 56 -0.18 -1.56 -12.33
C GLU A 56 0.05 -0.88 -13.69
N PRO A 57 -0.09 0.46 -13.82
CA PRO A 57 -0.48 1.40 -12.77
C PRO A 57 -1.96 1.33 -12.39
N VAL A 58 -2.24 1.38 -11.08
CA VAL A 58 -3.60 1.33 -10.50
C VAL A 58 -4.03 2.63 -9.81
N TYR A 59 -3.12 3.61 -9.71
CA TYR A 59 -3.34 4.87 -9.02
C TYR A 59 -2.54 5.98 -9.70
N SER A 60 -3.19 7.14 -9.90
CA SER A 60 -2.61 8.28 -10.61
C SER A 60 -3.24 9.57 -10.08
N GLN A 61 -2.50 10.67 -10.16
CA GLN A 61 -2.97 12.00 -9.77
C GLN A 61 -3.31 12.80 -11.04
N TYR A 62 -4.43 13.53 -11.04
CA TYR A 62 -4.83 14.40 -12.16
C TYR A 62 -4.77 15.90 -11.82
N ALA A 63 -4.71 16.22 -10.53
CA ALA A 63 -4.44 17.55 -9.98
C ALA A 63 -3.97 17.38 -8.53
N PRO A 64 -3.25 18.35 -7.93
CA PRO A 64 -2.84 18.30 -6.53
C PRO A 64 -3.97 17.84 -5.59
N GLY A 65 -3.73 16.74 -4.86
CA GLY A 65 -4.69 16.15 -3.93
C GLY A 65 -5.92 15.48 -4.57
N CYS A 66 -5.93 15.27 -5.89
CA CYS A 66 -7.03 14.70 -6.65
C CYS A 66 -6.58 13.52 -7.51
N PHE A 67 -7.21 12.36 -7.32
CA PHE A 67 -6.67 11.08 -7.79
C PHE A 67 -7.69 10.26 -8.58
N VAL A 68 -7.19 9.39 -9.46
CA VAL A 68 -7.97 8.36 -10.15
C VAL A 68 -7.40 6.99 -9.79
N ASN A 69 -8.27 6.03 -9.46
CA ASN A 69 -7.85 4.68 -9.08
C ASN A 69 -8.61 3.57 -9.83
N ALA A 70 -7.90 2.48 -10.13
CA ALA A 70 -8.45 1.29 -10.75
C ALA A 70 -7.82 0.02 -10.14
N VAL A 71 -8.02 -0.21 -8.84
CA VAL A 71 -7.39 -1.35 -8.13
C VAL A 71 -8.02 -2.71 -8.51
N GLY A 72 -9.32 -2.75 -8.82
CA GLY A 72 -9.98 -3.98 -9.29
C GLY A 72 -10.42 -4.97 -8.21
N LEU A 73 -10.75 -4.48 -7.00
CA LEU A 73 -11.22 -5.30 -5.87
C LEU A 73 -10.24 -6.43 -5.46
N THR A 74 -8.93 -6.15 -5.45
CA THR A 74 -7.93 -7.09 -4.93
C THR A 74 -8.26 -7.53 -3.52
N ASN A 75 -8.44 -8.83 -3.29
CA ASN A 75 -8.79 -9.42 -1.99
C ASN A 75 -8.48 -10.94 -1.96
N PRO A 76 -8.26 -11.55 -0.77
CA PRO A 76 -7.92 -12.96 -0.65
C PRO A 76 -9.13 -13.91 -0.65
N GLY A 77 -10.35 -13.41 -0.85
CA GLY A 77 -11.59 -14.17 -0.66
C GLY A 77 -12.05 -14.19 0.81
N ALA A 78 -13.35 -14.41 1.01
CA ALA A 78 -14.01 -14.22 2.31
C ALA A 78 -13.47 -15.15 3.40
N ARG A 79 -13.16 -16.41 3.07
CA ARG A 79 -12.69 -17.40 4.06
C ARG A 79 -11.33 -17.04 4.64
N ILE A 80 -10.34 -16.80 3.76
CA ILE A 80 -8.98 -16.42 4.17
C ILE A 80 -9.01 -15.08 4.91
N ALA A 81 -9.83 -14.13 4.44
CA ALA A 81 -10.00 -12.86 5.14
C ALA A 81 -10.59 -13.04 6.54
N ALA A 82 -11.61 -13.87 6.70
CA ALA A 82 -12.22 -14.15 8.00
C ALA A 82 -11.23 -14.80 8.97
N ASP A 83 -10.46 -15.80 8.52
CA ASP A 83 -9.43 -16.46 9.33
C ASP A 83 -8.37 -15.47 9.83
N ALA A 84 -7.91 -14.57 8.95
CA ALA A 84 -6.96 -13.53 9.31
C ALA A 84 -7.58 -12.49 10.28
N MET A 85 -8.83 -12.06 10.03
CA MET A 85 -9.52 -11.07 10.87
C MET A 85 -9.91 -11.61 12.25
N ALA A 86 -10.12 -12.92 12.38
CA ALA A 86 -10.37 -13.58 13.67
C ALA A 86 -9.19 -13.44 14.65
N GLN A 87 -7.99 -13.10 14.16
CA GLN A 87 -6.79 -12.87 14.98
C GLN A 87 -6.65 -11.40 15.44
N LEU A 88 -7.52 -10.49 14.98
CA LEU A 88 -7.48 -9.09 15.39
C LEU A 88 -7.89 -8.94 16.85
N ARG A 89 -7.14 -8.13 17.59
CA ARG A 89 -7.53 -7.63 18.90
C ARG A 89 -8.22 -6.29 18.70
N ILE A 90 -9.55 -6.31 18.74
CA ILE A 90 -10.39 -5.12 18.53
C ILE A 90 -10.71 -4.51 19.90
N PRO A 91 -10.25 -3.28 20.20
CA PRO A 91 -10.63 -2.59 21.43
C PRO A 91 -12.16 -2.35 21.52
N GLU A 92 -12.71 -2.30 22.73
CA GLU A 92 -14.17 -2.16 22.95
C GLU A 92 -14.72 -0.85 22.36
N ASP A 93 -13.92 0.21 22.42
CA ASP A 93 -14.20 1.57 21.91
C ASP A 93 -13.85 1.74 20.42
N ARG A 94 -13.72 0.63 19.69
CA ARG A 94 -13.54 0.58 18.23
C ARG A 94 -14.63 -0.23 17.54
N PHE A 95 -14.84 0.10 16.27
CA PHE A 95 -15.80 -0.57 15.39
C PHE A 95 -15.08 -1.11 14.14
N LEU A 96 -15.00 -2.44 14.02
CA LEU A 96 -14.53 -3.08 12.78
C LEU A 96 -15.69 -3.20 11.80
N LEU A 97 -15.65 -2.39 10.74
CA LEU A 97 -16.61 -2.39 9.65
C LEU A 97 -16.03 -3.18 8.47
N VAL A 98 -16.49 -4.41 8.27
CA VAL A 98 -15.99 -5.25 7.17
C VAL A 98 -16.74 -4.90 5.89
N SER A 99 -16.03 -4.37 4.91
CA SER A 99 -16.59 -4.11 3.59
C SER A 99 -16.69 -5.41 2.79
N ILE A 100 -17.83 -5.66 2.17
CA ILE A 100 -18.10 -6.86 1.37
C ILE A 100 -18.64 -6.50 -0.01
N PHE A 101 -18.42 -7.37 -1.00
CA PHE A 101 -19.04 -7.25 -2.32
C PHE A 101 -19.46 -8.63 -2.86
N GLY A 102 -20.43 -8.63 -3.77
CA GLY A 102 -20.87 -9.81 -4.52
C GLY A 102 -21.32 -9.43 -5.93
N GLY A 103 -21.28 -10.39 -6.86
CA GLY A 103 -21.83 -10.28 -8.21
C GLY A 103 -23.34 -10.60 -8.28
N SER A 104 -23.94 -11.06 -7.18
CA SER A 104 -25.38 -11.33 -7.04
C SER A 104 -25.82 -11.22 -5.59
N VAL A 105 -27.13 -11.15 -5.34
CA VAL A 105 -27.72 -11.19 -3.99
C VAL A 105 -27.24 -12.41 -3.20
N ALA A 106 -27.17 -13.58 -3.86
CA ALA A 106 -26.72 -14.82 -3.23
C ALA A 106 -25.26 -14.75 -2.78
N GLU A 107 -24.37 -14.15 -3.59
CA GLU A 107 -22.96 -13.95 -3.22
C GLU A 107 -22.82 -12.97 -2.06
N PHE A 108 -23.61 -11.88 -2.02
CA PHE A 108 -23.62 -10.97 -0.86
C PHE A 108 -24.03 -11.69 0.43
N VAL A 109 -25.08 -12.53 0.37
CA VAL A 109 -25.55 -13.34 1.51
C VAL A 109 -24.48 -14.36 1.95
N GLU A 110 -23.80 -15.00 1.01
CA GLU A 110 -22.72 -15.94 1.31
C GLU A 110 -21.57 -15.25 2.06
N VAL A 111 -21.05 -14.16 1.50
CA VAL A 111 -19.93 -13.42 2.09
C VAL A 111 -20.33 -12.83 3.45
N ALA A 112 -21.56 -12.30 3.57
CA ALA A 112 -22.05 -11.75 4.83
C ALA A 112 -22.05 -12.80 5.97
N LYS A 113 -22.48 -14.03 5.69
CA LYS A 113 -22.46 -15.12 6.69
C LYS A 113 -21.03 -15.49 7.14
N ILE A 114 -20.07 -15.41 6.23
CA ILE A 114 -18.65 -15.70 6.53
C ILE A 114 -18.03 -14.58 7.36
N MET A 115 -18.32 -13.32 7.02
CA MET A 115 -17.66 -12.17 7.63
C MET A 115 -18.33 -11.69 8.93
N ALA A 116 -19.64 -11.93 9.11
CA ALA A 116 -20.35 -11.43 10.29
C ALA A 116 -19.77 -11.88 11.65
N PRO A 117 -19.28 -13.12 11.83
CA PRO A 117 -18.69 -13.56 13.10
C PRO A 117 -17.42 -12.80 13.52
N VAL A 118 -16.73 -12.15 12.57
CA VAL A 118 -15.47 -11.43 12.83
C VAL A 118 -15.63 -9.91 12.74
N ALA A 119 -16.84 -9.40 12.55
CA ALA A 119 -17.12 -7.98 12.30
C ALA A 119 -18.02 -7.37 13.38
N ASN A 120 -17.91 -6.05 13.58
CA ASN A 120 -18.94 -5.31 14.33
C ASN A 120 -20.08 -4.83 13.42
N GLY A 121 -19.85 -4.71 12.12
CA GLY A 121 -20.86 -4.41 11.11
C GLY A 121 -20.33 -4.71 9.72
N LEU A 122 -21.23 -4.75 8.73
CA LEU A 122 -20.89 -4.99 7.33
C LEU A 122 -21.16 -3.74 6.49
N GLU A 123 -20.19 -3.32 5.68
CA GLU A 123 -20.39 -2.30 4.65
C GLU A 123 -20.68 -3.00 3.31
N LEU A 124 -21.81 -2.69 2.67
CA LEU A 124 -22.14 -3.27 1.35
C LEU A 124 -21.56 -2.39 0.24
N ASN A 125 -20.52 -2.86 -0.43
CA ASN A 125 -19.97 -2.18 -1.59
C ASN A 125 -20.77 -2.54 -2.85
N LEU A 126 -21.76 -1.70 -3.19
CA LEU A 126 -22.69 -1.90 -4.30
C LEU A 126 -22.16 -1.38 -5.66
N SER A 127 -20.90 -0.98 -5.75
CA SER A 127 -20.31 -0.38 -6.96
C SER A 127 -19.88 -1.40 -8.03
N CYS A 128 -20.14 -2.69 -7.83
CA CYS A 128 -19.67 -3.74 -8.74
C CYS A 128 -20.36 -3.64 -10.13
N PRO A 129 -19.62 -3.45 -11.23
CA PRO A 129 -20.18 -3.26 -12.58
C PRO A 129 -20.59 -4.56 -13.28
N HIS A 130 -20.42 -5.73 -12.64
CA HIS A 130 -20.58 -7.05 -13.29
C HIS A 130 -21.76 -7.86 -12.75
N ALA A 131 -22.77 -7.20 -12.19
CA ALA A 131 -24.04 -7.85 -11.92
C ALA A 131 -24.61 -8.43 -13.23
N LYS A 132 -24.85 -9.74 -13.28
CA LYS A 132 -25.45 -10.37 -14.46
C LYS A 132 -26.81 -9.74 -14.75
N GLY A 133 -26.94 -9.01 -15.86
CA GLY A 133 -28.23 -8.66 -16.46
C GLY A 133 -28.44 -7.19 -16.86
N TYR A 134 -27.72 -6.25 -16.26
CA TYR A 134 -27.92 -4.83 -16.54
C TYR A 134 -26.56 -4.14 -16.49
N GLY A 135 -26.16 -3.46 -17.57
CA GLY A 135 -24.90 -2.71 -17.66
C GLY A 135 -24.79 -1.50 -16.73
N MET A 136 -25.54 -1.48 -15.62
CA MET A 136 -25.54 -0.46 -14.56
C MET A 136 -24.99 -1.10 -13.27
N ALA A 137 -24.27 -0.32 -12.47
CA ALA A 137 -23.81 -0.79 -11.15
C ALA A 137 -25.04 -1.01 -10.24
N MET A 138 -25.04 -2.08 -9.43
CA MET A 138 -26.18 -2.39 -8.53
C MET A 138 -26.58 -1.21 -7.64
N GLY A 139 -25.61 -0.39 -7.23
CA GLY A 139 -25.83 0.81 -6.41
C GLY A 139 -26.55 1.97 -7.11
N GLN A 140 -26.88 1.86 -8.39
CA GLN A 140 -27.65 2.88 -9.14
C GLN A 140 -29.14 2.53 -9.25
N ASP A 141 -29.53 1.30 -8.91
CA ASP A 141 -30.92 0.83 -8.98
C ASP A 141 -31.49 0.72 -7.55
N PRO A 142 -32.45 1.57 -7.16
CA PRO A 142 -33.06 1.54 -5.82
C PRO A 142 -33.61 0.15 -5.44
N GLU A 143 -34.28 -0.56 -6.34
CA GLU A 143 -34.88 -1.86 -6.02
C GLU A 143 -33.80 -2.92 -5.75
N MET A 144 -32.74 -2.93 -6.55
CA MET A 144 -31.58 -3.80 -6.32
C MET A 144 -30.89 -3.48 -4.99
N VAL A 145 -30.71 -2.20 -4.65
CA VAL A 145 -30.13 -1.78 -3.36
C VAL A 145 -30.97 -2.28 -2.19
N LYS A 146 -32.29 -2.11 -2.27
CA LYS A 146 -33.24 -2.61 -1.26
C LYS A 146 -33.18 -4.13 -1.13
N GLU A 147 -33.21 -4.85 -2.25
CA GLU A 147 -33.19 -6.32 -2.28
C GLU A 147 -31.92 -6.88 -1.65
N VAL A 148 -30.74 -6.39 -2.07
CA VAL A 148 -29.45 -6.82 -1.53
C VAL A 148 -29.37 -6.51 -0.03
N THR A 149 -29.77 -5.31 0.38
CA THR A 149 -29.73 -4.90 1.80
C THR A 149 -30.64 -5.79 2.65
N ALA A 150 -31.89 -6.02 2.22
CA ALA A 150 -32.85 -6.86 2.92
C ALA A 150 -32.37 -8.32 3.02
N ALA A 151 -31.81 -8.86 1.94
CA ALA A 151 -31.29 -10.23 1.91
C ALA A 151 -30.12 -10.42 2.89
N VAL A 152 -29.21 -9.44 2.97
CA VAL A 152 -28.10 -9.48 3.94
C VAL A 152 -28.61 -9.31 5.37
N LYS A 153 -29.48 -8.32 5.64
CA LYS A 153 -30.08 -8.12 6.98
C LYS A 153 -30.83 -9.35 7.48
N ALA A 154 -31.45 -10.12 6.60
CA ALA A 154 -32.18 -11.33 6.99
C ALA A 154 -31.28 -12.48 7.49
N VAL A 155 -29.95 -12.41 7.28
CA VAL A 155 -29.02 -13.49 7.62
C VAL A 155 -27.94 -13.10 8.63
N VAL A 156 -27.92 -11.85 9.10
CA VAL A 156 -26.96 -11.35 10.10
C VAL A 156 -27.65 -10.52 11.18
N ASP A 157 -27.16 -10.62 12.42
CA ASP A 157 -27.66 -9.82 13.55
C ASP A 157 -26.89 -8.50 13.74
N ILE A 158 -25.71 -8.37 13.12
CA ILE A 158 -24.89 -7.16 13.17
C ILE A 158 -25.42 -6.06 12.23
N PRO A 159 -25.04 -4.79 12.46
CA PRO A 159 -25.39 -3.69 11.57
C PRO A 159 -24.94 -3.89 10.11
N VAL A 160 -25.77 -3.43 9.17
CA VAL A 160 -25.50 -3.43 7.73
C VAL A 160 -25.60 -2.00 7.19
N ILE A 161 -24.53 -1.57 6.51
CA ILE A 161 -24.32 -0.20 6.05
C ILE A 161 -24.06 -0.21 4.54
N PRO A 162 -25.06 0.04 3.68
CA PRO A 162 -24.83 0.19 2.25
C PRO A 162 -23.96 1.41 1.93
N LYS A 163 -22.95 1.23 1.08
CA LYS A 163 -22.08 2.30 0.58
C LYS A 163 -22.60 2.84 -0.74
N LEU A 164 -23.08 4.08 -0.74
CA LEU A 164 -23.78 4.69 -1.86
C LEU A 164 -22.80 5.30 -2.87
N THR A 165 -23.13 5.15 -4.14
CA THR A 165 -22.39 5.78 -5.24
C THR A 165 -22.96 7.17 -5.54
N PRO A 166 -22.11 8.17 -5.84
CA PRO A 166 -22.57 9.48 -6.29
C PRO A 166 -22.97 9.47 -7.78
N ASN A 167 -22.68 8.38 -8.51
CA ASN A 167 -22.92 8.26 -9.94
C ASN A 167 -24.37 7.82 -10.20
N THR A 168 -25.33 8.56 -9.68
CA THR A 168 -26.77 8.31 -9.79
C THR A 168 -27.49 9.63 -9.99
N ASP A 169 -28.68 9.59 -10.60
CA ASP A 169 -29.49 10.78 -10.84
C ASP A 169 -29.98 11.39 -9.53
N ASN A 170 -30.36 10.55 -8.56
CA ASN A 170 -30.85 10.98 -7.25
C ASN A 170 -30.40 10.02 -6.14
N ILE A 171 -29.44 10.46 -5.33
CA ILE A 171 -28.91 9.65 -4.23
C ILE A 171 -29.91 9.49 -3.07
N ALA A 172 -30.87 10.41 -2.93
CA ALA A 172 -31.91 10.34 -1.89
C ALA A 172 -32.82 9.12 -2.10
N ASP A 173 -33.16 8.79 -3.35
CA ASP A 173 -33.98 7.62 -3.68
C ASP A 173 -33.24 6.31 -3.35
N ILE A 174 -31.93 6.26 -3.63
CA ILE A 174 -31.08 5.12 -3.28
C ILE A 174 -30.98 4.96 -1.75
N ALA A 175 -30.83 6.06 -1.01
CA ALA A 175 -30.79 6.05 0.45
C ALA A 175 -32.10 5.57 1.07
N LEU A 176 -33.25 6.07 0.60
CA LEU A 176 -34.57 5.60 1.03
C LEU A 176 -34.76 4.11 0.77
N ALA A 177 -34.30 3.61 -0.38
CA ALA A 177 -34.38 2.20 -0.71
C ALA A 177 -33.48 1.31 0.17
N ALA A 178 -32.25 1.76 0.47
CA ALA A 178 -31.37 1.10 1.42
C ALA A 178 -32.02 1.00 2.82
N VAL A 179 -32.58 2.10 3.33
CA VAL A 179 -33.29 2.13 4.62
C VAL A 179 -34.54 1.24 4.59
N ALA A 180 -35.31 1.25 3.50
CA ALA A 180 -36.46 0.36 3.32
C ALA A 180 -36.05 -1.13 3.25
N GLY A 181 -34.79 -1.43 2.88
CA GLY A 181 -34.18 -2.75 2.96
C GLY A 181 -33.67 -3.11 4.36
N GLY A 182 -33.76 -2.19 5.33
CA GLY A 182 -33.34 -2.41 6.71
C GLY A 182 -31.90 -1.98 7.02
N ALA A 183 -31.30 -1.09 6.22
CA ALA A 183 -30.00 -0.52 6.55
C ALA A 183 -30.00 0.14 7.94
N ASP A 184 -28.99 -0.17 8.75
CA ASP A 184 -28.82 0.41 10.10
C ASP A 184 -28.09 1.76 10.04
N GLY A 185 -27.36 2.02 8.95
CA GLY A 185 -26.65 3.25 8.66
C GLY A 185 -26.30 3.33 7.17
N LEU A 186 -25.76 4.45 6.72
CA LEU A 186 -25.36 4.66 5.32
C LEU A 186 -23.92 5.17 5.23
N CYS A 187 -23.18 4.76 4.20
CA CYS A 187 -21.85 5.31 3.91
C CYS A 187 -21.90 6.05 2.57
N ALA A 188 -21.53 7.33 2.56
CA ALA A 188 -21.61 8.15 1.36
C ALA A 188 -20.42 9.13 1.30
N ILE A 189 -19.62 9.19 0.25
CA ILE A 189 -19.81 8.55 -1.07
C ILE A 189 -18.66 7.62 -1.45
N ASN A 190 -18.96 6.69 -2.36
CA ASN A 190 -17.94 6.04 -3.17
C ASN A 190 -17.34 7.04 -4.19
N THR A 191 -16.33 6.62 -4.94
CA THR A 191 -15.67 7.45 -5.97
C THR A 191 -16.63 7.98 -7.05
N VAL A 192 -16.31 9.16 -7.57
CA VAL A 192 -17.03 9.81 -8.70
C VAL A 192 -16.44 9.31 -10.02
N GLY A 193 -17.23 9.20 -11.09
CA GLY A 193 -16.69 9.04 -12.44
C GLY A 193 -17.38 7.97 -13.29
N PRO A 194 -16.66 7.35 -14.25
CA PRO A 194 -15.19 7.23 -14.29
C PRO A 194 -14.43 8.51 -14.69
N GLY A 195 -13.15 8.58 -14.29
CA GLY A 195 -12.16 9.57 -14.74
C GLY A 195 -10.98 8.90 -15.46
N TYR A 196 -10.14 9.72 -16.09
CA TYR A 196 -9.05 9.30 -16.97
C TYR A 196 -7.78 10.10 -16.66
N THR A 197 -6.62 9.46 -16.77
CA THR A 197 -5.31 10.11 -16.69
C THR A 197 -4.40 9.63 -17.81
N SER A 198 -3.58 10.55 -18.31
CA SER A 198 -2.61 10.28 -19.37
C SER A 198 -1.28 10.95 -19.05
N SER A 199 -0.18 10.31 -19.41
CA SER A 199 1.16 10.90 -19.36
C SER A 199 1.85 10.61 -20.69
N HIS A 200 2.53 11.62 -21.26
CA HIS A 200 3.21 11.52 -22.56
C HIS A 200 2.35 10.97 -23.70
N GLY A 201 1.05 11.28 -23.70
CA GLY A 201 0.08 10.82 -24.70
C GLY A 201 -0.50 9.42 -24.45
N GLU A 202 -0.03 8.74 -23.41
CA GLU A 202 -0.41 7.36 -23.09
C GLU A 202 -1.30 7.28 -21.84
N PRO A 203 -2.36 6.43 -21.82
CA PRO A 203 -3.16 6.20 -20.62
C PRO A 203 -2.32 5.64 -19.46
N VAL A 204 -2.39 6.27 -18.28
CA VAL A 204 -1.61 5.81 -17.12
C VAL A 204 -2.22 4.55 -16.50
N LEU A 205 -3.53 4.54 -16.27
CA LEU A 205 -4.18 3.38 -15.66
C LEU A 205 -4.22 2.20 -16.63
N SER A 206 -3.79 1.02 -16.17
CA SER A 206 -3.81 -0.20 -17.00
C SER A 206 -5.23 -0.58 -17.45
N ASN A 207 -6.24 -0.19 -16.66
CA ASN A 207 -7.66 -0.41 -16.94
C ASN A 207 -8.28 0.75 -17.77
N GLY A 208 -7.48 1.73 -18.20
CA GLY A 208 -7.87 2.90 -18.97
C GLY A 208 -8.59 3.99 -18.18
N ALA A 209 -9.56 3.61 -17.34
CA ALA A 209 -10.36 4.53 -16.54
C ALA A 209 -10.52 4.03 -15.10
N GLY A 210 -10.84 4.95 -14.19
CA GLY A 210 -10.99 4.64 -12.76
C GLY A 210 -11.88 5.60 -12.00
N GLY A 211 -12.08 5.33 -10.71
CA GLY A 211 -12.87 6.19 -9.82
C GLY A 211 -12.05 7.39 -9.34
N MET A 212 -12.65 8.58 -9.41
CA MET A 212 -12.07 9.85 -8.94
C MET A 212 -12.33 10.04 -7.45
N SER A 213 -11.30 10.52 -6.74
CA SER A 213 -11.31 10.81 -5.31
C SER A 213 -10.40 11.98 -4.97
N GLY A 214 -10.34 12.35 -3.68
CA GLY A 214 -9.52 13.46 -3.21
C GLY A 214 -10.26 14.79 -3.16
N LYS A 215 -9.53 15.89 -3.01
CA LYS A 215 -10.11 17.21 -2.70
C LYS A 215 -11.15 17.64 -3.75
N GLY A 216 -10.94 17.27 -5.01
CA GLY A 216 -11.84 17.56 -6.12
C GLY A 216 -13.26 16.99 -5.99
N VAL A 217 -13.49 15.96 -5.16
CA VAL A 217 -14.85 15.39 -4.96
C VAL A 217 -15.57 15.93 -3.73
N LEU A 218 -14.93 16.79 -2.91
CA LEU A 218 -15.48 17.31 -1.66
C LEU A 218 -16.86 17.98 -1.83
N PRO A 219 -17.09 18.88 -2.81
CA PRO A 219 -18.40 19.52 -2.97
C PRO A 219 -19.51 18.53 -3.32
N ILE A 220 -19.19 17.50 -4.12
CA ILE A 220 -20.15 16.45 -4.51
C ILE A 220 -20.51 15.60 -3.29
N ALA A 221 -19.51 15.23 -2.49
CA ALA A 221 -19.71 14.45 -1.28
C ALA A 221 -20.60 15.19 -0.26
N LEU A 222 -20.33 16.48 -0.01
CA LEU A 222 -21.15 17.31 0.89
C LEU A 222 -22.59 17.45 0.39
N LYS A 223 -22.81 17.65 -0.91
CA LYS A 223 -24.16 17.66 -1.51
C LYS A 223 -24.87 16.34 -1.23
N CYS A 224 -24.22 15.22 -1.53
CA CYS A 224 -24.79 13.89 -1.35
C CYS A 224 -25.18 13.61 0.10
N VAL A 225 -24.29 13.92 1.06
CA VAL A 225 -24.57 13.74 2.49
C VAL A 225 -25.77 14.58 2.93
N ARG A 226 -25.86 15.85 2.51
CA ARG A 226 -27.02 16.71 2.84
C ARG A 226 -28.33 16.17 2.26
N GLU A 227 -28.31 15.65 1.04
CA GLU A 227 -29.48 15.06 0.39
C GLU A 227 -29.95 13.78 1.10
N ILE A 228 -29.01 12.94 1.54
CA ILE A 228 -29.31 11.72 2.32
C ILE A 228 -29.88 12.10 3.69
N ALA A 229 -29.21 13.01 4.41
CA ALA A 229 -29.61 13.46 5.74
C ALA A 229 -31.00 14.14 5.74
N ALA A 230 -31.42 14.72 4.61
CA ALA A 230 -32.74 15.33 4.47
C ALA A 230 -33.89 14.31 4.39
N VAL A 231 -33.60 13.03 4.09
CA VAL A 231 -34.62 11.99 3.85
C VAL A 231 -34.49 10.75 4.74
N THR A 232 -33.43 10.65 5.55
CA THR A 232 -33.20 9.52 6.46
C THR A 232 -32.71 9.97 7.83
N ASP A 233 -33.08 9.24 8.88
CA ASP A 233 -32.61 9.48 10.26
C ASP A 233 -31.49 8.51 10.71
N VAL A 234 -31.10 7.55 9.86
CA VAL A 234 -30.03 6.59 10.17
C VAL A 234 -28.66 7.30 10.18
N PRO A 235 -27.70 6.86 11.02
CA PRO A 235 -26.37 7.47 11.06
C PRO A 235 -25.65 7.36 9.70
N ILE A 236 -24.91 8.42 9.36
CA ILE A 236 -24.19 8.53 8.08
C ILE A 236 -22.68 8.54 8.32
N ILE A 237 -21.96 7.68 7.61
CA ILE A 237 -20.51 7.75 7.42
C ILE A 237 -20.23 8.61 6.18
N GLY A 238 -19.87 9.88 6.39
CA GLY A 238 -19.59 10.84 5.33
C GLY A 238 -18.14 10.78 4.84
N CYS A 239 -17.91 10.48 3.57
CA CYS A 239 -16.60 10.32 2.95
C CYS A 239 -16.50 11.13 1.65
N GLY A 240 -15.34 11.72 1.40
CA GLY A 240 -15.00 12.29 0.08
C GLY A 240 -14.29 13.64 0.19
N GLY A 241 -12.99 13.65 -0.08
CA GLY A 241 -12.20 14.88 -0.15
C GLY A 241 -11.92 15.60 1.17
N VAL A 242 -12.17 14.97 2.31
CA VAL A 242 -11.82 15.48 3.64
C VAL A 242 -10.30 15.52 3.81
N SER A 243 -9.76 16.70 4.13
CA SER A 243 -8.32 16.91 4.38
C SER A 243 -8.02 17.79 5.60
N SER A 244 -9.05 18.32 6.27
CA SER A 244 -8.92 19.33 7.33
C SER A 244 -10.01 19.20 8.41
N ALA A 245 -9.84 19.94 9.52
CA ALA A 245 -10.88 20.03 10.54
C ALA A 245 -12.06 20.88 10.06
N ALA A 246 -11.83 21.90 9.22
CA ALA A 246 -12.90 22.65 8.56
C ALA A 246 -13.79 21.75 7.70
N ASP A 247 -13.21 20.89 6.86
CA ASP A 247 -13.96 19.92 6.06
C ASP A 247 -14.75 18.96 6.96
N THR A 248 -14.11 18.49 8.05
CA THR A 248 -14.76 17.59 9.01
C THR A 248 -15.99 18.23 9.64
N ARG A 249 -15.91 19.50 10.05
CA ARG A 249 -17.07 20.26 10.58
C ARG A 249 -18.16 20.39 9.53
N GLU A 250 -17.82 20.61 8.25
CA GLU A 250 -18.81 20.66 7.18
C GLU A 250 -19.53 19.33 6.97
N PHE A 251 -18.84 18.20 7.06
CA PHE A 251 -19.48 16.88 6.99
C PHE A 251 -20.42 16.62 8.17
N ILE A 252 -20.03 17.00 9.39
CA ILE A 252 -20.88 16.90 10.58
C ILE A 252 -22.11 17.81 10.42
N ASN A 253 -21.92 19.06 9.99
CA ASN A 253 -23.01 20.00 9.70
C ASN A 253 -23.93 19.53 8.56
N ALA A 254 -23.40 18.73 7.64
CA ALA A 254 -24.18 18.11 6.56
C ALA A 254 -25.01 16.90 7.02
N GLY A 255 -24.73 16.34 8.20
CA GLY A 255 -25.46 15.21 8.78
C GLY A 255 -24.63 13.95 9.04
N SER A 256 -23.29 14.00 8.88
CA SER A 256 -22.44 12.85 9.15
C SER A 256 -22.26 12.60 10.65
N THR A 257 -22.37 11.34 11.05
CA THR A 257 -22.01 10.85 12.39
C THR A 257 -20.53 10.49 12.47
N ILE A 258 -20.01 9.85 11.41
CA ILE A 258 -18.61 9.46 11.26
C ILE A 258 -18.06 10.12 9.98
N VAL A 259 -16.81 10.59 10.00
CA VAL A 259 -16.17 11.25 8.87
C VAL A 259 -15.01 10.41 8.33
N GLY A 260 -15.07 10.07 7.05
CA GLY A 260 -14.10 9.26 6.35
C GLY A 260 -13.00 10.09 5.70
N VAL A 261 -11.75 9.85 6.12
CA VAL A 261 -10.56 10.45 5.54
C VAL A 261 -9.81 9.43 4.69
N GLY A 262 -9.72 9.69 3.38
CA GLY A 262 -9.15 8.75 2.42
C GLY A 262 -7.93 9.26 1.69
N SER A 263 -8.12 9.85 0.51
CA SER A 263 -7.02 10.28 -0.37
C SER A 263 -6.06 11.31 0.26
N ALA A 264 -6.47 12.00 1.32
CA ALA A 264 -5.59 12.86 2.11
C ALA A 264 -4.38 12.12 2.71
N LEU A 265 -4.50 10.80 2.91
CA LEU A 265 -3.42 9.94 3.45
C LEU A 265 -2.38 9.53 2.40
N THR A 266 -2.49 10.02 1.17
CA THR A 266 -1.58 9.64 0.07
C THR A 266 -0.17 10.12 0.36
N GLY A 267 0.80 9.21 0.31
CA GLY A 267 2.21 9.50 0.55
C GLY A 267 2.61 9.67 2.01
N MET A 268 1.67 9.61 2.96
CA MET A 268 1.98 9.68 4.39
C MET A 268 2.58 8.36 4.90
N THR A 269 3.63 8.48 5.70
CA THR A 269 4.14 7.37 6.53
C THR A 269 3.08 6.93 7.54
N THR A 270 3.28 5.79 8.17
CA THR A 270 2.39 5.28 9.22
C THR A 270 2.37 6.23 10.44
N ASP A 271 3.51 6.82 10.78
CA ASP A 271 3.62 7.83 11.86
C ASP A 271 2.98 9.17 11.47
N ASP A 272 3.10 9.58 10.20
CA ASP A 272 2.46 10.79 9.68
C ASP A 272 0.93 10.69 9.79
N ILE A 273 0.35 9.51 9.49
CA ILE A 273 -1.09 9.27 9.64
C ILE A 273 -1.51 9.44 11.11
N GLY A 274 -0.77 8.85 12.05
CA GLY A 274 -1.04 9.00 13.47
C GLY A 274 -0.97 10.47 13.92
N SER A 275 0.08 11.18 13.49
CA SER A 275 0.25 12.61 13.78
C SER A 275 -0.88 13.47 13.20
N TYR A 276 -1.30 13.18 11.96
CA TYR A 276 -2.39 13.87 11.28
C TYR A 276 -3.72 13.70 12.01
N PHE A 277 -4.09 12.48 12.40
CA PHE A 277 -5.34 12.26 13.14
C PHE A 277 -5.32 12.85 14.55
N ASN A 278 -4.19 12.79 15.25
CA ASN A 278 -4.00 13.51 16.51
C ASN A 278 -4.22 15.02 16.33
N GLN A 279 -3.66 15.60 15.26
CA GLN A 279 -3.83 17.02 14.95
C GLN A 279 -5.28 17.36 14.57
N LEU A 280 -5.98 16.52 13.81
CA LEU A 280 -7.41 16.69 13.50
C LEU A 280 -8.28 16.73 14.77
N GLU A 281 -8.07 15.81 15.70
CA GLU A 281 -8.80 15.80 16.98
C GLU A 281 -8.54 17.07 17.79
N SER A 282 -7.28 17.50 17.84
CA SER A 282 -6.88 18.75 18.50
C SER A 282 -7.55 19.96 17.86
N ASP A 283 -7.52 20.06 16.54
CA ASP A 283 -8.14 21.15 15.77
C ASP A 283 -9.64 21.25 16.01
N LEU A 284 -10.34 20.12 16.03
CA LEU A 284 -11.77 20.06 16.33
C LEU A 284 -12.07 20.51 17.76
N SER A 285 -11.24 20.11 18.72
CA SER A 285 -11.41 20.44 20.15
C SER A 285 -11.13 21.91 20.47
N PHE A 286 -10.17 22.53 19.77
CA PHE A 286 -9.69 23.87 20.06
C PHE A 286 -10.05 24.93 19.01
N GLY A 287 -10.77 24.55 17.94
CA GLY A 287 -11.22 25.49 16.91
C GLY A 287 -10.11 25.97 15.97
N SER A 288 -9.06 25.17 15.74
CA SER A 288 -8.03 25.42 14.73
C SER A 288 -8.22 24.56 13.47
N ASP A 289 -7.26 24.64 12.54
CA ASP A 289 -7.28 23.94 11.25
C ASP A 289 -5.84 23.68 10.72
N LYS A 290 -4.98 23.12 11.57
CA LYS A 290 -3.54 22.90 11.27
C LYS A 290 -3.28 21.55 10.59
N ALA A 291 -4.18 20.58 10.73
CA ALA A 291 -4.02 19.23 10.21
C ALA A 291 -3.81 19.21 8.68
N GLU A 292 -4.40 20.17 7.95
CA GLU A 292 -4.23 20.27 6.50
C GLU A 292 -2.76 20.49 6.07
N ALA A 293 -1.91 21.04 6.96
CA ALA A 293 -0.48 21.21 6.68
C ALA A 293 0.28 19.88 6.58
N HIS A 294 -0.29 18.77 7.04
CA HIS A 294 0.29 17.43 6.86
C HIS A 294 0.06 16.87 5.45
N ILE A 295 -0.89 17.44 4.69
CA ILE A 295 -1.32 16.88 3.41
C ILE A 295 -0.28 17.15 2.34
N ARG A 296 0.16 16.07 1.67
CA ARG A 296 1.13 16.11 0.58
C ARG A 296 0.44 16.44 -0.75
N TYR A 297 0.02 17.69 -0.91
CA TYR A 297 -0.54 18.18 -2.18
C TYR A 297 0.49 18.23 -3.31
N ASP A 298 1.77 18.26 -2.96
CA ASP A 298 2.95 18.30 -3.80
C ASP A 298 3.51 16.91 -4.13
N ILE A 299 2.80 15.83 -3.79
CA ILE A 299 3.26 14.48 -4.11
C ILE A 299 3.43 14.32 -5.62
N ASP A 300 4.66 14.04 -6.04
CA ASP A 300 4.98 13.80 -7.43
C ASP A 300 4.55 12.38 -7.83
N MET A 301 3.64 12.31 -8.79
CA MET A 301 3.21 11.07 -9.44
C MET A 301 3.41 11.11 -10.96
N ASP A 302 4.15 12.11 -11.45
CA ASP A 302 4.47 12.30 -12.85
C ASP A 302 5.56 11.34 -13.30
N PHE A 303 5.66 11.19 -14.61
CA PHE A 303 6.59 10.27 -15.25
C PHE A 303 7.63 11.07 -16.04
N GLU A 304 8.91 10.77 -15.82
CA GLU A 304 10.03 11.33 -16.57
C GLU A 304 10.52 10.33 -17.62
N PRO A 305 10.74 10.77 -18.87
CA PRO A 305 11.24 9.89 -19.93
C PRO A 305 12.74 9.59 -19.76
N VAL A 306 13.10 8.34 -20.00
CA VAL A 306 14.47 7.84 -20.09
C VAL A 306 14.59 6.93 -21.32
N VAL A 307 15.74 6.95 -21.98
CA VAL A 307 15.98 6.12 -23.17
C VAL A 307 16.96 5.01 -22.83
N LEU A 308 16.56 3.76 -23.10
CA LEU A 308 17.43 2.60 -22.91
C LEU A 308 18.62 2.67 -23.87
N VAL A 309 19.85 2.73 -23.37
CA VAL A 309 21.07 2.75 -24.19
C VAL A 309 21.79 1.40 -24.22
N GLU A 310 21.59 0.56 -23.22
CA GLU A 310 22.15 -0.80 -23.17
C GLU A 310 21.21 -1.74 -22.42
N ASN A 311 21.01 -2.95 -22.97
CA ASN A 311 20.38 -4.07 -22.28
C ASN A 311 21.37 -5.23 -22.25
N LYS A 312 22.06 -5.39 -21.12
CA LYS A 312 23.13 -6.38 -20.94
C LYS A 312 22.58 -7.61 -20.23
N ARG A 313 22.47 -8.72 -20.95
CA ARG A 313 22.08 -10.02 -20.38
C ARG A 313 23.22 -10.55 -19.50
N VAL A 314 22.92 -10.82 -18.23
CA VAL A 314 23.85 -11.40 -17.23
C VAL A 314 23.78 -12.92 -17.31
N CYS A 315 22.57 -13.47 -17.21
CA CYS A 315 22.28 -14.89 -17.35
C CYS A 315 20.91 -15.10 -18.00
N GLU A 316 20.36 -16.32 -17.96
CA GLU A 316 19.07 -16.63 -18.61
C GLU A 316 17.92 -15.73 -18.13
N ASP A 317 17.90 -15.39 -16.84
CA ASP A 317 16.81 -14.69 -16.16
C ASP A 317 17.23 -13.36 -15.53
N ILE A 318 18.44 -12.84 -15.80
CA ILE A 318 18.89 -11.55 -15.28
C ILE A 318 19.46 -10.68 -16.40
N CYS A 319 19.06 -9.41 -16.46
CA CYS A 319 19.71 -8.39 -17.27
C CYS A 319 19.97 -7.10 -16.47
N VAL A 320 20.89 -6.28 -16.97
CA VAL A 320 21.13 -4.92 -16.49
C VAL A 320 20.74 -3.96 -17.61
N LEU A 321 19.84 -3.03 -17.30
CA LEU A 321 19.42 -1.96 -18.18
C LEU A 321 20.21 -0.70 -17.83
N THR A 322 20.76 -0.02 -18.83
CA THR A 322 21.44 1.28 -18.70
C THR A 322 20.68 2.34 -19.51
N PHE A 323 20.45 3.52 -18.92
CA PHE A 323 19.68 4.60 -19.55
C PHE A 323 20.54 5.83 -19.88
N ASP A 324 20.00 6.71 -20.73
CA ASP A 324 20.69 7.85 -21.35
C ASP A 324 21.00 9.03 -20.42
N ARG A 325 20.45 9.03 -19.20
CA ARG A 325 20.57 10.12 -18.24
C ARG A 325 20.63 9.61 -16.82
N LYS A 326 21.12 10.46 -15.93
CA LYS A 326 21.01 10.23 -14.49
C LYS A 326 19.62 10.53 -13.97
N ILE A 327 19.28 9.95 -12.83
CA ILE A 327 18.07 10.27 -12.06
C ILE A 327 18.45 10.77 -10.67
N ASN A 328 17.56 11.51 -10.01
CA ASN A 328 17.76 11.90 -8.62
C ASN A 328 17.19 10.82 -7.69
N ILE A 329 18.05 9.98 -7.12
CA ILE A 329 17.66 8.91 -6.20
C ILE A 329 18.75 8.72 -5.14
N GLN A 330 18.35 8.59 -3.88
CA GLN A 330 19.24 8.33 -2.77
C GLN A 330 19.28 6.84 -2.43
N ALA A 331 20.39 6.38 -1.83
CA ALA A 331 20.47 5.03 -1.31
C ALA A 331 19.31 4.75 -0.33
N GLY A 332 18.63 3.62 -0.53
CA GLY A 332 17.43 3.27 0.22
C GLY A 332 16.13 3.70 -0.46
N GLU A 333 16.13 4.62 -1.42
CA GLU A 333 14.94 4.90 -2.23
C GLU A 333 14.78 3.91 -3.38
N PHE A 334 13.61 3.93 -4.03
CA PHE A 334 13.35 3.15 -5.23
C PHE A 334 12.46 3.95 -6.19
N VAL A 335 12.43 3.54 -7.46
CA VAL A 335 11.60 4.17 -8.50
C VAL A 335 10.66 3.16 -9.13
N PHE A 336 9.60 3.63 -9.76
CA PHE A 336 8.82 2.80 -10.68
C PHE A 336 9.30 2.99 -12.10
N LEU A 337 9.62 1.90 -12.79
CA LEU A 337 9.79 1.89 -14.24
C LEU A 337 8.43 1.54 -14.88
N TRP A 338 7.97 2.37 -15.80
CA TRP A 338 6.74 2.22 -16.56
C TRP A 338 7.03 2.08 -18.05
N VAL A 339 6.42 1.06 -18.65
CA VAL A 339 6.37 0.87 -20.10
C VAL A 339 4.90 0.96 -20.52
N PRO A 340 4.51 1.99 -21.29
CA PRO A 340 3.13 2.16 -21.73
C PRO A 340 2.56 0.90 -22.38
N GLY A 341 1.31 0.57 -22.06
CA GLY A 341 0.65 -0.64 -22.55
C GLY A 341 1.11 -1.96 -21.90
N VAL A 342 2.24 -1.99 -21.18
CA VAL A 342 2.75 -3.19 -20.49
C VAL A 342 2.50 -3.13 -18.98
N GLY A 343 2.76 -1.97 -18.35
CA GLY A 343 2.55 -1.74 -16.93
C GLY A 343 3.76 -1.11 -16.25
N GLU A 344 3.82 -1.17 -14.91
CA GLU A 344 4.96 -0.66 -14.13
C GLU A 344 5.38 -1.61 -13.00
N LYS A 345 6.65 -1.52 -12.59
CA LYS A 345 7.17 -2.18 -11.38
C LYS A 345 8.20 -1.32 -10.64
N PRO A 346 8.30 -1.48 -9.30
CA PRO A 346 9.33 -0.83 -8.51
C PRO A 346 10.70 -1.47 -8.72
N PHE A 347 11.76 -0.66 -8.72
CA PHE A 347 13.16 -1.10 -8.75
C PHE A 347 14.01 -0.20 -7.87
N SER A 348 14.91 -0.78 -7.08
CA SER A 348 16.07 -0.04 -6.57
C SER A 348 17.02 0.25 -7.72
N ALA A 349 17.57 1.47 -7.76
CA ALA A 349 18.60 1.79 -8.72
C ALA A 349 19.87 1.01 -8.39
N LEU A 350 20.47 0.36 -9.39
CA LEU A 350 21.81 -0.21 -9.28
C LEU A 350 22.86 0.91 -9.33
N SER A 351 22.62 1.93 -10.14
CA SER A 351 23.39 3.18 -10.18
C SER A 351 22.45 4.31 -10.61
N ASP A 352 22.67 5.51 -10.10
CA ASP A 352 21.96 6.73 -10.50
C ASP A 352 22.63 7.43 -11.68
N ASP A 353 23.94 7.31 -11.87
CA ASP A 353 24.72 7.91 -12.98
C ASP A 353 25.83 6.98 -13.51
N PRO A 354 25.70 6.42 -14.74
CA PRO A 354 24.46 6.40 -15.53
C PRO A 354 23.35 5.65 -14.77
N PHE A 355 22.09 5.99 -15.02
CA PHE A 355 20.97 5.29 -14.40
C PHE A 355 20.93 3.83 -14.86
N GLN A 356 20.97 2.90 -13.90
CA GLN A 356 20.99 1.46 -14.16
C GLN A 356 20.01 0.69 -13.27
N LEU A 357 19.38 -0.33 -13.84
CA LEU A 357 18.48 -1.25 -13.16
C LEU A 357 18.92 -2.69 -13.37
N ALA A 358 18.96 -3.48 -12.29
CA ALA A 358 19.05 -4.93 -12.37
C ALA A 358 17.63 -5.53 -12.43
N VAL A 359 17.37 -6.33 -13.45
CA VAL A 359 16.07 -6.97 -13.69
C VAL A 359 16.22 -8.47 -13.56
N ILE A 360 15.30 -9.10 -12.82
CA ILE A 360 15.15 -10.56 -12.76
C ILE A 360 13.81 -10.97 -13.35
N ASP A 361 13.81 -11.99 -14.22
CA ASP A 361 12.61 -12.45 -14.90
C ASP A 361 11.70 -13.28 -13.98
N VAL A 362 10.68 -12.62 -13.41
CA VAL A 362 9.72 -13.23 -12.48
C VAL A 362 8.26 -13.11 -12.92
N GLY A 363 7.96 -12.28 -13.92
CA GLY A 363 6.60 -12.09 -14.39
C GLY A 363 6.49 -11.20 -15.61
N THR A 364 5.27 -11.02 -16.12
CA THR A 364 5.02 -10.42 -17.46
C THR A 364 5.76 -9.10 -17.72
N PHE A 365 5.89 -8.23 -16.71
CA PHE A 365 6.58 -6.95 -16.89
C PHE A 365 8.10 -7.13 -17.00
N THR A 366 8.72 -7.88 -16.08
CA THR A 366 10.18 -8.13 -16.11
C THR A 366 10.57 -9.01 -17.30
N HIS A 367 9.72 -9.95 -17.71
CA HIS A 367 9.91 -10.74 -18.91
C HIS A 367 10.01 -9.85 -20.16
N HIS A 368 9.15 -8.84 -20.26
CA HIS A 368 9.22 -7.87 -21.34
C HIS A 368 10.52 -7.05 -21.31
N LEU A 369 11.02 -6.72 -20.12
CA LEU A 369 12.28 -5.98 -19.96
C LEU A 369 13.51 -6.77 -20.39
N MET A 370 13.51 -8.10 -20.27
CA MET A 370 14.64 -8.96 -20.65
C MET A 370 15.05 -8.76 -22.12
N ASP A 371 14.09 -8.46 -22.99
CA ASP A 371 14.29 -8.29 -24.43
C ASP A 371 13.92 -6.87 -24.92
N LEU A 372 13.87 -5.89 -24.01
CA LEU A 372 13.59 -4.50 -24.35
C LEU A 372 14.67 -3.96 -25.29
N ALA A 373 14.25 -3.38 -26.42
CA ALA A 373 15.16 -2.92 -27.46
C ALA A 373 15.89 -1.64 -27.04
N VAL A 374 17.19 -1.58 -27.30
CA VAL A 374 17.97 -0.33 -27.17
C VAL A 374 17.37 0.76 -28.07
N GLY A 375 17.27 1.98 -27.53
CA GLY A 375 16.58 3.11 -28.14
C GLY A 375 15.11 3.24 -27.74
N THR A 376 14.56 2.28 -26.98
CA THR A 376 13.19 2.39 -26.46
C THR A 376 13.13 3.47 -25.39
N GLU A 377 12.21 4.42 -25.56
CA GLU A 377 11.84 5.38 -24.52
C GLU A 377 10.88 4.70 -23.54
N VAL A 378 11.24 4.76 -22.27
CA VAL A 378 10.43 4.28 -21.15
C VAL A 378 10.39 5.38 -20.09
N TYR A 379 9.63 5.16 -19.02
CA TYR A 379 9.30 6.24 -18.09
C TYR A 379 9.59 5.84 -16.66
N VAL A 380 10.03 6.80 -15.86
CA VAL A 380 10.36 6.62 -14.45
C VAL A 380 9.52 7.56 -13.61
N ARG A 381 9.04 7.11 -12.45
CA ARG A 381 8.48 8.00 -11.43
C ARG A 381 9.01 7.66 -10.04
N GLY A 382 9.00 8.65 -9.16
CA GLY A 382 9.62 8.61 -7.84
C GLY A 382 10.64 9.74 -7.68
N PRO A 383 11.55 9.66 -6.69
CA PRO A 383 11.78 8.50 -5.82
C PRO A 383 10.61 8.21 -4.86
N HIS A 384 10.56 6.96 -4.41
CA HIS A 384 9.65 6.45 -3.39
C HIS A 384 10.43 5.82 -2.25
N GLY A 385 9.76 5.65 -1.11
CA GLY A 385 10.37 5.17 0.11
C GLY A 385 11.10 6.26 0.89
N ILE A 386 11.90 5.83 1.86
CA ILE A 386 12.71 6.69 2.72
C ILE A 386 14.19 6.41 2.44
N ALA A 387 14.95 7.47 2.13
CA ALA A 387 16.39 7.39 2.01
C ALA A 387 17.03 6.86 3.31
N ALA A 388 18.00 5.97 3.16
CA ALA A 388 18.75 5.46 4.29
C ALA A 388 19.65 6.55 4.89
N SER A 389 19.76 6.55 6.22
CA SER A 389 20.58 7.50 6.96
C SER A 389 21.41 6.79 8.04
N PRO A 390 22.42 5.99 7.66
CA PRO A 390 23.30 5.37 8.64
C PRO A 390 24.04 6.45 9.48
N PRO A 391 24.36 6.18 10.75
CA PRO A 391 25.20 7.07 11.57
C PRO A 391 26.55 7.37 10.90
N GLU A 392 27.09 8.58 11.10
CA GLU A 392 28.30 9.05 10.41
C GLU A 392 29.55 8.17 10.60
N ASP A 393 29.70 7.51 11.75
CA ASP A 393 30.84 6.65 12.06
C ASP A 393 30.51 5.14 11.97
N ALA A 394 29.32 4.81 11.44
CA ALA A 394 28.89 3.44 11.29
C ALA A 394 29.76 2.69 10.27
N LYS A 395 30.01 1.42 10.56
CA LYS A 395 30.55 0.48 9.58
C LYS A 395 29.40 -0.31 8.98
N ILE A 396 29.20 -0.12 7.68
CA ILE A 396 28.07 -0.71 6.94
C ILE A 396 28.38 -2.16 6.60
N MET A 397 27.46 -3.05 6.94
CA MET A 397 27.46 -4.45 6.56
C MET A 397 26.31 -4.68 5.58
N ALA A 398 26.60 -4.56 4.29
CA ALA A 398 25.64 -4.68 3.19
C ALA A 398 25.50 -6.16 2.80
N VAL A 399 24.37 -6.80 3.12
CA VAL A 399 24.15 -8.24 2.86
C VAL A 399 23.09 -8.41 1.78
N ALA A 400 23.49 -9.00 0.65
CA ALA A 400 22.65 -9.14 -0.53
C ALA A 400 22.52 -10.58 -1.03
N GLY A 401 21.37 -10.85 -1.64
CA GLY A 401 21.12 -12.04 -2.44
C GLY A 401 20.28 -11.70 -3.67
N GLY A 402 20.61 -12.29 -4.82
CA GLY A 402 19.88 -12.06 -6.07
C GLY A 402 19.89 -10.58 -6.50
N THR A 403 18.71 -10.01 -6.77
CA THR A 403 18.55 -8.59 -7.15
C THR A 403 18.79 -7.60 -6.00
N GLY A 404 18.86 -8.08 -4.75
CA GLY A 404 19.10 -7.23 -3.59
C GLY A 404 20.47 -6.54 -3.59
N LEU A 405 21.40 -6.98 -4.44
CA LEU A 405 22.68 -6.29 -4.63
C LEU A 405 22.50 -4.85 -5.12
N ALA A 406 21.48 -4.58 -5.95
CA ALA A 406 21.21 -3.22 -6.42
C ALA A 406 20.97 -2.24 -5.27
N ALA A 407 20.11 -2.61 -4.31
CA ALA A 407 19.78 -1.77 -3.16
C ALA A 407 20.98 -1.52 -2.23
N VAL A 408 21.78 -2.55 -1.95
CA VAL A 408 22.89 -2.42 -0.99
C VAL A 408 24.19 -1.92 -1.61
N TYR A 409 24.36 -2.04 -2.93
CA TYR A 409 25.50 -1.45 -3.63
C TYR A 409 25.47 0.08 -3.53
N GLN A 410 24.31 0.69 -3.80
CA GLN A 410 24.15 2.14 -3.70
C GLN A 410 24.48 2.65 -2.28
N LEU A 411 24.01 1.94 -1.25
CA LEU A 411 24.37 2.20 0.15
C LEU A 411 25.88 2.17 0.39
N ALA A 412 26.55 1.10 -0.05
CA ALA A 412 28.00 0.95 0.12
C ALA A 412 28.79 2.06 -0.61
N ARG A 413 28.29 2.49 -1.78
CA ARG A 413 28.91 3.52 -2.62
C ARG A 413 28.76 4.91 -2.01
N ASP A 414 27.55 5.26 -1.57
CA ASP A 414 27.20 6.62 -1.16
C ASP A 414 27.77 6.96 0.23
N PHE A 415 27.79 5.99 1.15
CA PHE A 415 28.23 6.20 2.53
C PHE A 415 29.67 5.72 2.81
N GLY A 416 30.21 4.80 2.01
CA GLY A 416 31.53 4.23 2.25
C GLY A 416 31.61 3.43 3.56
N ASN A 417 32.84 3.15 4.03
CA ASN A 417 33.10 2.33 5.23
C ASN A 417 32.27 1.03 5.28
N ALA A 418 32.18 0.34 4.14
CA ALA A 418 31.29 -0.79 3.93
C ALA A 418 32.04 -2.10 3.68
N GLU A 419 31.46 -3.22 4.14
CA GLU A 419 31.73 -4.56 3.64
C GLU A 419 30.46 -5.07 2.93
N VAL A 420 30.62 -5.61 1.72
CA VAL A 420 29.53 -6.15 0.92
C VAL A 420 29.60 -7.68 0.96
N PHE A 421 28.51 -8.31 1.38
CA PHE A 421 28.30 -9.74 1.40
C PHE A 421 27.29 -10.08 0.31
N THR A 422 27.66 -10.87 -0.69
CA THR A 422 26.75 -11.24 -1.78
C THR A 422 26.70 -12.75 -1.99
N GLY A 423 25.47 -13.27 -2.07
CA GLY A 423 25.17 -14.69 -2.27
C GLY A 423 24.38 -14.96 -3.54
N ALA A 424 24.72 -16.05 -4.24
CA ALA A 424 23.95 -16.55 -5.38
C ALA A 424 23.97 -18.09 -5.45
N ARG A 425 23.07 -18.68 -6.24
CA ARG A 425 23.06 -20.15 -6.45
C ARG A 425 24.32 -20.64 -7.18
N THR A 426 24.74 -19.88 -8.18
CA THR A 426 25.82 -20.18 -9.12
C THR A 426 26.54 -18.88 -9.50
N ALA A 427 27.79 -18.97 -9.96
CA ALA A 427 28.63 -17.83 -10.30
C ALA A 427 28.06 -16.97 -11.44
N GLU A 428 27.39 -17.58 -12.41
CA GLU A 428 26.77 -16.88 -13.56
C GLU A 428 25.68 -15.88 -13.16
N ARG A 429 25.10 -16.05 -11.96
CA ARG A 429 24.06 -15.15 -11.44
C ARG A 429 24.64 -13.96 -10.67
N LEU A 430 25.94 -13.96 -10.42
CA LEU A 430 26.62 -12.82 -9.81
C LEU A 430 26.83 -11.74 -10.88
N TYR A 431 26.45 -10.51 -10.56
CA TYR A 431 26.65 -9.35 -11.41
C TYR A 431 27.27 -8.23 -10.59
N TYR A 432 27.88 -7.25 -11.26
CA TYR A 432 28.40 -6.02 -10.64
C TYR A 432 29.51 -6.19 -9.59
N LEU A 433 30.09 -7.39 -9.45
CA LEU A 433 31.12 -7.67 -8.45
C LEU A 433 32.35 -6.76 -8.58
N GLU A 434 32.81 -6.52 -9.81
CA GLU A 434 33.96 -5.64 -10.07
C GLU A 434 33.70 -4.21 -9.58
N GLU A 435 32.46 -3.72 -9.75
CA GLU A 435 32.08 -2.38 -9.27
C GLU A 435 31.98 -2.35 -7.75
N CYS A 436 31.44 -3.39 -7.11
CA CYS A 436 31.45 -3.53 -5.65
C CYS A 436 32.89 -3.51 -5.09
N GLN A 437 33.82 -4.20 -5.74
CA GLN A 437 35.22 -4.31 -5.31
C GLN A 437 35.98 -2.98 -5.39
N LYS A 438 35.53 -2.02 -6.21
CA LYS A 438 36.13 -0.68 -6.28
C LYS A 438 35.79 0.18 -5.07
N ILE A 439 34.70 -0.11 -4.37
CA ILE A 439 34.15 0.75 -3.31
C ILE A 439 34.19 0.12 -1.92
N ALA A 440 34.23 -1.22 -1.85
CA ALA A 440 34.10 -1.96 -0.59
C ALA A 440 34.87 -3.28 -0.63
N GLN A 441 35.13 -3.84 0.55
CA GLN A 441 35.54 -5.23 0.66
C GLN A 441 34.35 -6.14 0.32
N VAL A 442 34.53 -7.07 -0.62
CA VAL A 442 33.45 -7.94 -1.10
C VAL A 442 33.69 -9.39 -0.68
N HIS A 443 32.69 -9.97 -0.04
CA HIS A 443 32.62 -11.38 0.37
C HIS A 443 31.58 -12.08 -0.50
N VAL A 444 32.02 -13.11 -1.23
CA VAL A 444 31.18 -13.82 -2.21
C VAL A 444 30.96 -15.25 -1.75
N ALA A 445 29.70 -15.69 -1.77
CA ALA A 445 29.33 -17.08 -1.57
C ALA A 445 28.44 -17.59 -2.72
N THR A 446 28.68 -18.83 -3.14
CA THR A 446 27.82 -19.55 -4.07
C THR A 446 27.38 -20.88 -3.47
N ASP A 447 26.11 -21.24 -3.64
CA ASP A 447 25.55 -22.49 -3.09
C ASP A 447 26.33 -23.72 -3.61
N ASP A 448 26.73 -23.70 -4.89
CA ASP A 448 27.46 -24.78 -5.55
C ASP A 448 29.00 -24.69 -5.38
N GLY A 449 29.52 -23.54 -4.93
CA GLY A 449 30.95 -23.27 -4.81
C GLY A 449 31.65 -22.89 -6.12
N SER A 450 30.89 -22.51 -7.16
CA SER A 450 31.43 -22.07 -8.45
C SER A 450 32.24 -20.77 -8.36
N GLN A 451 31.98 -19.92 -7.36
CA GLN A 451 32.79 -18.73 -7.05
C GLN A 451 32.73 -18.39 -5.55
N GLY A 452 33.89 -18.04 -4.97
CA GLY A 452 33.97 -17.66 -3.56
C GLY A 452 33.79 -18.84 -2.60
N PHE A 453 33.09 -18.61 -1.49
CA PHE A 453 32.78 -19.64 -0.50
C PHE A 453 31.67 -20.56 -0.98
N LYS A 454 31.81 -21.87 -0.76
CA LYS A 454 30.77 -22.85 -1.04
C LYS A 454 29.79 -22.93 0.14
N GLY A 455 28.59 -22.39 -0.04
CA GLY A 455 27.54 -22.37 0.99
C GLY A 455 26.81 -21.03 1.02
N PHE A 456 26.17 -20.71 2.14
CA PHE A 456 25.38 -19.48 2.24
C PHE A 456 26.23 -18.27 2.62
N VAL A 457 25.87 -17.10 2.07
CA VAL A 457 26.53 -15.83 2.42
C VAL A 457 26.45 -15.50 3.92
N THR A 458 25.41 -15.98 4.60
CA THR A 458 25.22 -15.81 6.04
C THR A 458 26.26 -16.57 6.88
N GLU A 459 26.89 -17.62 6.33
CA GLU A 459 28.00 -18.32 6.97
C GLU A 459 29.27 -17.46 6.97
N LEU A 460 29.55 -16.79 5.85
CA LEU A 460 30.64 -15.81 5.76
C LEU A 460 30.41 -14.63 6.70
N LEU A 461 29.16 -14.13 6.74
CA LEU A 461 28.78 -13.07 7.68
C LEU A 461 29.03 -13.49 9.12
N ARG A 462 28.59 -14.68 9.52
CA ARG A 462 28.82 -15.19 10.89
C ARG A 462 30.31 -15.29 11.21
N ALA A 463 31.10 -15.87 10.30
CA ALA A 463 32.55 -16.00 10.49
C ALA A 463 33.21 -14.62 10.68
N ARG A 464 32.82 -13.64 9.84
CA ARG A 464 33.33 -12.27 9.95
C ARG A 464 33.00 -11.63 11.30
N LEU A 465 31.76 -11.77 11.76
CA LEU A 465 31.29 -11.17 13.02
C LEU A 465 31.96 -11.80 14.24
N GLN A 466 32.25 -13.10 14.21
CA GLN A 466 32.95 -13.81 15.29
C GLN A 466 34.39 -13.31 15.51
N GLU A 467 35.03 -12.75 14.49
CA GLU A 467 36.39 -12.21 14.56
C GLU A 467 36.44 -10.77 15.09
N MET A 468 35.29 -10.11 15.26
CA MET A 468 35.22 -8.70 15.66
C MET A 468 35.17 -8.55 17.18
N SER A 469 35.84 -7.52 17.68
CA SER A 469 35.71 -7.10 19.08
C SER A 469 34.34 -6.45 19.34
N GLN A 470 33.90 -6.43 20.60
CA GLN A 470 32.63 -5.80 20.96
C GLN A 470 32.56 -4.32 20.52
N ALA A 471 33.67 -3.59 20.65
CA ALA A 471 33.73 -2.18 20.24
C ALA A 471 33.56 -1.98 18.71
N GLU A 472 33.93 -2.98 17.90
CA GLU A 472 33.66 -2.97 16.46
C GLU A 472 32.21 -3.36 16.17
N LEU A 473 31.68 -4.36 16.87
CA LEU A 473 30.28 -4.81 16.75
C LEU A 473 29.29 -3.69 17.07
N ASP A 474 29.59 -2.87 18.09
CA ASP A 474 28.73 -1.76 18.51
C ASP A 474 28.59 -0.64 17.46
N LYS A 475 29.53 -0.57 16.50
CA LYS A 475 29.55 0.40 15.40
C LYS A 475 28.93 -0.12 14.09
N LEU A 476 28.51 -1.39 14.07
CA LEU A 476 27.95 -1.96 12.85
C LEU A 476 26.54 -1.44 12.59
N VAL A 477 26.23 -1.27 11.31
CA VAL A 477 24.85 -1.15 10.83
C VAL A 477 24.68 -2.09 9.64
N PHE A 478 23.64 -2.92 9.69
CA PHE A 478 23.35 -3.92 8.69
C PHE A 478 22.26 -3.45 7.76
N TYR A 479 22.48 -3.63 6.46
CA TYR A 479 21.46 -3.45 5.43
C TYR A 479 21.33 -4.76 4.66
N ASN A 480 20.23 -5.47 4.92
CA ASN A 480 19.93 -6.75 4.31
C ASN A 480 18.93 -6.56 3.16
N CYS A 481 19.24 -7.07 1.97
CA CYS A 481 18.28 -7.02 0.85
C CYS A 481 18.33 -8.28 -0.01
N GLY A 482 17.16 -8.83 -0.32
CA GLY A 482 17.02 -9.95 -1.24
C GLY A 482 15.88 -10.90 -0.85
N PRO A 483 15.96 -12.18 -1.25
CA PRO A 483 14.93 -13.16 -0.94
C PRO A 483 14.64 -13.26 0.56
N SER A 484 13.36 -13.32 0.93
CA SER A 484 12.92 -13.38 2.33
C SER A 484 13.68 -14.40 3.20
N PRO A 485 13.94 -15.65 2.74
CA PRO A 485 14.71 -16.61 3.55
C PRO A 485 16.15 -16.15 3.84
N MET A 486 16.79 -15.46 2.89
CA MET A 486 18.16 -14.95 3.06
C MET A 486 18.18 -13.81 4.06
N VAL A 487 17.25 -12.84 3.92
CA VAL A 487 17.14 -11.70 4.85
C VAL A 487 16.86 -12.17 6.28
N HIS A 488 15.96 -13.14 6.45
CA HIS A 488 15.67 -13.71 7.78
C HIS A 488 16.88 -14.44 8.38
N ALA A 489 17.60 -15.21 7.58
CA ALA A 489 18.82 -15.88 8.02
C ALA A 489 19.94 -14.89 8.39
N ALA A 490 20.10 -13.81 7.61
CA ALA A 490 21.07 -12.75 7.89
C ALA A 490 20.74 -12.04 9.21
N ALA A 491 19.49 -11.60 9.39
CA ALA A 491 19.04 -10.97 10.62
C ALA A 491 19.17 -11.90 11.84
N ALA A 492 18.90 -13.20 11.69
CA ALA A 492 19.11 -14.18 12.76
C ALA A 492 20.58 -14.28 13.18
N VAL A 493 21.51 -14.37 12.21
CA VAL A 493 22.95 -14.35 12.49
C VAL A 493 23.36 -13.05 13.16
N GLN A 494 22.89 -11.90 12.67
CA GLN A 494 23.26 -10.59 13.21
C GLN A 494 22.83 -10.42 14.67
N ARG A 495 21.65 -10.91 15.05
CA ARG A 495 21.15 -10.89 16.44
C ARG A 495 21.95 -11.77 17.41
N GLU A 496 22.76 -12.70 16.92
CA GLU A 496 23.69 -13.44 17.77
C GLU A 496 24.82 -12.53 18.32
N PHE A 497 25.11 -11.40 17.64
CA PHE A 497 26.28 -10.54 17.93
C PHE A 497 25.92 -9.08 18.20
N CYS A 498 24.81 -8.58 17.64
CA CYS A 498 24.46 -7.16 17.60
C CYS A 498 23.03 -6.92 18.08
N ARG A 499 22.72 -5.65 18.38
CA ARG A 499 21.38 -5.21 18.78
C ARG A 499 20.45 -5.09 17.57
N ASP A 500 19.15 -5.20 17.81
CA ASP A 500 18.13 -5.13 16.75
C ASP A 500 18.03 -3.73 16.10
N ASP A 501 18.43 -2.67 16.82
CA ASP A 501 18.51 -1.29 16.31
C ASP A 501 19.65 -1.04 15.32
N GLN A 502 20.54 -2.02 15.16
CA GLN A 502 21.60 -1.98 14.15
C GLN A 502 21.17 -2.66 12.84
N ILE A 503 20.01 -3.33 12.81
CA ILE A 503 19.63 -4.22 11.70
C ILE A 503 18.51 -3.58 10.90
N PHE A 504 18.75 -3.37 9.60
CA PHE A 504 17.76 -2.87 8.65
C PHE A 504 17.60 -3.86 7.51
N SER A 505 16.35 -4.16 7.17
CA SER A 505 16.03 -5.20 6.19
C SER A 505 15.01 -4.69 5.18
N ALA A 506 15.32 -4.93 3.91
CA ALA A 506 14.41 -4.76 2.78
C ALA A 506 14.12 -6.13 2.18
N ILE A 507 12.84 -6.50 2.15
CA ILE A 507 12.36 -7.72 1.47
C ILE A 507 11.52 -7.30 0.28
N ASP A 508 11.51 -8.10 -0.77
CA ASP A 508 10.64 -7.89 -1.93
C ASP A 508 9.17 -8.11 -1.55
N TYR A 509 8.48 -7.03 -1.17
CA TYR A 509 7.03 -7.00 -1.04
C TYR A 509 6.37 -6.50 -2.32
N LEU A 510 5.17 -7.00 -2.59
CA LEU A 510 4.37 -6.53 -3.71
C LEU A 510 4.00 -5.06 -3.51
N THR A 511 4.59 -4.17 -4.31
CA THR A 511 4.25 -2.75 -4.28
C THR A 511 3.50 -2.35 -5.55
N LYS A 512 2.32 -1.75 -5.38
CA LYS A 512 1.48 -1.34 -6.53
C LYS A 512 1.41 0.17 -6.75
N CYS A 513 1.17 0.97 -5.71
CA CYS A 513 0.90 2.40 -5.87
C CYS A 513 2.08 3.33 -5.60
N GLY A 514 3.14 2.86 -4.93
CA GLY A 514 4.28 3.70 -4.51
C GLY A 514 3.99 4.70 -3.38
N VAL A 515 2.72 4.96 -3.06
CA VAL A 515 2.30 6.07 -2.18
C VAL A 515 1.47 5.64 -0.95
N GLY A 516 1.59 4.38 -0.51
CA GLY A 516 1.02 3.88 0.75
C GLY A 516 -0.49 3.64 0.77
N ILE A 517 -1.22 3.98 -0.29
CA ILE A 517 -2.69 3.91 -0.34
C ILE A 517 -3.23 2.50 -0.57
N CYS A 518 -2.63 1.69 -1.45
CA CYS A 518 -3.19 0.38 -1.78
C CYS A 518 -2.93 -0.69 -0.71
N GLY A 519 -1.98 -0.45 0.20
CA GLY A 519 -1.54 -1.37 1.26
C GLY A 519 -0.99 -2.73 0.79
N ALA A 520 -0.69 -2.91 -0.49
CA ALA A 520 -0.11 -4.17 -1.00
C ALA A 520 1.29 -4.46 -0.42
N CYS A 521 2.04 -3.41 -0.10
CA CYS A 521 3.39 -3.47 0.45
C CYS A 521 3.40 -3.51 1.99
N ALA A 522 2.33 -4.02 2.60
CA ALA A 522 2.22 -4.11 4.06
C ALA A 522 3.27 -5.05 4.64
N ALA A 523 3.99 -4.56 5.64
CA ALA A 523 4.81 -5.37 6.52
C ALA A 523 3.96 -5.92 7.69
N PRO A 524 4.41 -6.97 8.39
CA PRO A 524 3.65 -7.62 9.48
C PRO A 524 3.45 -6.78 10.72
N ASP A 525 4.27 -5.75 10.91
CA ASP A 525 4.10 -4.74 11.96
C ASP A 525 3.08 -3.66 11.57
N GLY A 526 2.51 -3.72 10.36
CA GLY A 526 1.55 -2.73 9.86
C GLY A 526 2.17 -1.53 9.15
N GLN A 527 3.51 -1.45 9.05
CA GLN A 527 4.15 -0.46 8.20
C GLN A 527 3.93 -0.78 6.71
N ARG A 528 4.12 0.22 5.86
CA ARG A 528 3.89 0.16 4.40
C ARG A 528 5.17 0.57 3.70
N ILE A 529 5.86 -0.41 3.13
CA ILE A 529 7.23 -0.25 2.62
C ILE A 529 7.41 0.89 1.63
N CYS A 530 6.43 1.18 0.77
CA CYS A 530 6.61 2.29 -0.19
C CYS A 530 6.62 3.70 0.42
N VAL A 531 6.23 3.86 1.69
CA VAL A 531 6.23 5.15 2.40
C VAL A 531 7.03 5.10 3.70
N ASP A 532 7.12 3.95 4.36
CA ASP A 532 7.83 3.75 5.64
C ASP A 532 9.23 3.14 5.47
N GLY A 533 9.51 2.55 4.30
CA GLY A 533 10.72 1.78 4.03
C GLY A 533 11.20 2.05 2.60
N PRO A 534 12.13 1.26 2.05
CA PRO A 534 12.11 -0.19 2.07
C PRO A 534 12.97 -0.85 3.14
N PHE A 535 13.95 -0.15 3.70
CA PHE A 535 14.77 -0.65 4.81
C PHE A 535 14.09 -0.40 6.14
N LEU A 536 13.30 -1.37 6.61
CA LEU A 536 12.67 -1.33 7.93
C LEU A 536 13.61 -1.89 9.00
N GLN A 537 13.52 -1.35 10.21
CA GLN A 537 14.30 -1.82 11.35
C GLN A 537 13.87 -3.25 11.76
N GLY A 538 14.85 -4.11 12.06
CA GLY A 538 14.65 -5.52 12.37
C GLY A 538 14.47 -6.39 11.13
N SER A 539 13.64 -7.43 11.26
CA SER A 539 13.36 -8.38 10.17
C SER A 539 11.86 -8.41 9.93
N PRO A 540 11.34 -7.78 8.87
CA PRO A 540 9.93 -7.84 8.60
C PRO A 540 9.63 -9.30 8.20
N SER A 541 8.78 -10.01 8.95
CA SER A 541 8.33 -11.32 8.51
C SER A 541 7.56 -11.17 7.18
N ARG A 542 7.59 -12.14 6.28
CA ARG A 542 6.59 -12.16 5.21
C ARG A 542 5.42 -12.96 5.77
N PRO A 543 4.16 -12.49 5.68
CA PRO A 543 3.04 -13.43 5.82
C PRO A 543 3.28 -14.54 4.81
N GLU A 544 3.32 -15.80 5.24
CA GLU A 544 3.43 -16.92 4.31
C GLU A 544 2.38 -16.72 3.22
N ALA A 545 2.82 -16.72 1.95
CA ALA A 545 1.91 -16.56 0.84
C ALA A 545 0.90 -17.71 0.90
N SER A 546 -0.36 -17.38 1.16
CA SER A 546 -1.50 -18.28 0.96
C SER A 546 -1.90 -18.27 -0.50
#